data_AF-A0A534R8G1-F1
#
_entry.id   AF-A0A534R8G1-F1
#
_cell.length_a   1.000
_cell.length_b   1.000
_cell.length_c   1.000
_cell.angle_alpha   90.00
_cell.angle_beta   90.00
_cell.angle_gamma   90.00
#
_symmetry.space_group_name_H-M   'P 1'
#
loop_
_entity.id
_entity.type
_entity.pdbx_description
1 polymer ?
#
loop_
_entity_poly.entity_id
_entity_poly.type
_entity_poly.pdbx_seq_one_letter_code
_entity_poly.pdbx_strand_id
1 'polypeptide(L)'
;MNCRRRPRLALLALAVTAGALVPVMGPRAAQADPVLCERALSSESAKFTRSATLALQRCEDAKVIGTVPPATDCSTDGGVVNAIGRAQAKLARKVAIRCGGQDHTCGTDDDESLVSIGWGAIGTCPGLKGASCGNAIGNCGDIVTCLACVGQAAAGQTVALDYGSLNSAQFGTDS
;
A
#
# COMPACT_ATOMS: atom_id res chain seq x y z
N MET A 1 -64.71 -51.44 -31.07
CA MET A 1 -65.87 -50.77 -31.70
C MET A 1 -65.66 -49.27 -31.60
N ASN A 2 -65.62 -48.62 -32.76
CA ASN A 2 -65.41 -47.19 -32.94
C ASN A 2 -66.63 -46.37 -32.50
N CYS A 3 -66.41 -45.20 -31.90
CA CYS A 3 -67.28 -44.04 -32.13
C CYS A 3 -66.47 -42.75 -32.13
N ARG A 4 -66.31 -42.18 -33.33
CA ARG A 4 -65.78 -40.82 -33.62
C ARG A 4 -66.93 -39.81 -33.49
N ARG A 5 -66.68 -38.62 -32.93
CA ARG A 5 -67.19 -37.30 -33.42
C ARG A 5 -66.63 -36.10 -32.62
N ARG A 6 -65.59 -35.49 -33.20
CA ARG A 6 -65.31 -34.06 -33.55
C ARG A 6 -65.61 -32.86 -32.60
N PRO A 7 -64.87 -31.74 -32.78
CA PRO A 7 -64.32 -30.90 -31.72
C PRO A 7 -65.12 -29.62 -31.47
N ARG A 8 -64.89 -28.99 -30.31
CA ARG A 8 -65.20 -27.57 -30.10
C ARG A 8 -63.88 -26.82 -29.93
N LEU A 9 -63.56 -25.98 -30.90
CA LEU A 9 -62.55 -24.93 -30.78
C LEU A 9 -62.91 -24.08 -29.55
N ALA A 10 -62.03 -24.03 -28.57
CA ALA A 10 -62.03 -22.99 -27.54
C ALA A 10 -60.76 -22.17 -27.76
N LEU A 11 -60.96 -20.87 -27.88
CA LEU A 11 -59.95 -19.89 -28.23
C LEU A 11 -58.81 -19.81 -27.22
N LEU A 12 -57.63 -19.66 -27.80
CA LEU A 12 -56.39 -19.08 -27.29
C LEU A 12 -56.53 -18.10 -26.10
N ALA A 13 -55.70 -18.34 -25.09
CA ALA A 13 -55.06 -17.27 -24.32
C ALA A 13 -53.63 -17.71 -23.95
N LEU A 14 -52.68 -17.53 -24.88
CA LEU A 14 -51.26 -17.55 -24.53
C LEU A 14 -50.96 -16.22 -23.82
N ALA A 15 -50.94 -16.25 -22.49
CA ALA A 15 -50.36 -15.18 -21.71
C ALA A 15 -48.83 -15.26 -21.83
N VAL A 16 -48.26 -14.53 -22.79
CA VAL A 16 -46.81 -14.30 -22.84
C VAL A 16 -46.48 -13.35 -21.69
N THR A 17 -46.08 -13.90 -20.55
CA THR A 17 -45.51 -13.11 -19.45
C THR A 17 -44.13 -12.63 -19.90
N ALA A 18 -44.08 -11.41 -20.43
CA ALA A 18 -42.83 -10.68 -20.60
C ALA A 18 -42.26 -10.38 -19.20
N GLY A 19 -41.43 -11.29 -18.69
CA GLY A 19 -40.63 -11.05 -17.50
C GLY A 19 -39.62 -9.96 -17.82
N ALA A 20 -39.87 -8.74 -17.34
CA ALA A 20 -38.89 -7.67 -17.36
C ALA A 20 -37.72 -8.07 -16.45
N LEU A 21 -36.63 -8.54 -17.04
CA LEU A 21 -35.33 -8.64 -16.37
C LEU A 21 -34.86 -7.20 -16.10
N VAL A 22 -35.20 -6.68 -14.92
CA VAL A 22 -34.63 -5.43 -14.42
C VAL A 22 -33.20 -5.76 -13.96
N PRO A 23 -32.13 -5.25 -14.61
CA PRO A 23 -30.81 -5.37 -14.05
C PRO A 23 -30.80 -4.59 -12.74
N VAL A 24 -30.64 -5.29 -11.62
CA VAL A 24 -30.36 -4.67 -10.33
C VAL A 24 -28.98 -4.03 -10.44
N MET A 25 -28.94 -2.79 -10.89
CA MET A 25 -27.74 -1.96 -10.84
C MET A 25 -27.58 -1.55 -9.37
N GLY A 26 -26.98 -2.42 -8.57
CA GLY A 26 -26.53 -2.05 -7.23
C GLY A 26 -25.58 -0.86 -7.31
N PRO A 27 -25.44 -0.06 -6.25
CA PRO A 27 -24.48 1.04 -6.23
C PRO A 27 -23.09 0.45 -6.47
N ARG A 28 -22.48 0.79 -7.62
CA ARG A 28 -21.05 0.57 -7.80
C ARG A 28 -20.36 1.51 -6.83
N ALA A 29 -19.57 0.96 -5.92
CA ALA A 29 -18.58 1.72 -5.19
C ALA A 29 -17.83 2.63 -6.17
N ALA A 30 -17.77 3.93 -5.87
CA ALA A 30 -17.00 4.86 -6.68
C ALA A 30 -15.53 4.55 -6.44
N GLN A 31 -14.91 3.91 -7.43
CA GLN A 31 -13.47 3.64 -7.41
C GLN A 31 -12.70 4.96 -7.32
N ALA A 32 -11.50 4.90 -6.76
CA ALA A 32 -10.65 6.08 -6.68
C ALA A 32 -10.19 6.55 -8.09
N ASP A 33 -9.44 7.65 -8.14
CA ASP A 33 -8.82 8.08 -9.39
C ASP A 33 -7.43 7.42 -9.52
N PRO A 34 -7.18 6.61 -10.57
CA PRO A 34 -5.95 5.82 -10.66
C PRO A 34 -4.70 6.71 -10.76
N VAL A 35 -4.77 7.83 -11.47
CA VAL A 35 -3.63 8.75 -11.64
C VAL A 35 -3.31 9.45 -10.32
N LEU A 36 -4.33 9.83 -9.55
CA LEU A 36 -4.13 10.42 -8.23
C LEU A 36 -3.61 9.40 -7.21
N CYS A 37 -4.05 8.13 -7.31
CA CYS A 37 -3.55 7.04 -6.48
C CYS A 37 -2.05 6.76 -6.77
N GLU A 38 -1.66 6.57 -8.03
CA GLU A 38 -0.25 6.36 -8.44
C GLU A 38 0.66 7.51 -7.99
N ARG A 39 0.19 8.76 -8.16
CA ARG A 39 0.93 9.94 -7.70
C ARG A 39 1.08 9.95 -6.19
N ALA A 40 0.06 9.52 -5.43
CA ALA A 40 0.15 9.44 -3.99
C ALA A 40 1.15 8.37 -3.55
N LEU A 41 1.08 7.17 -4.13
CA LEU A 41 2.02 6.07 -3.85
C LEU A 41 3.48 6.48 -4.09
N SER A 42 3.77 7.05 -5.25
CA SER A 42 5.13 7.50 -5.60
C SER A 42 5.62 8.67 -4.74
N SER A 43 4.81 9.72 -4.62
CA SER A 43 5.27 10.93 -3.92
C SER A 43 5.32 10.77 -2.40
N GLU A 44 4.38 10.05 -1.79
CA GLU A 44 4.36 9.87 -0.33
C GLU A 44 5.39 8.81 0.11
N SER A 45 5.69 7.80 -0.70
CA SER A 45 6.78 6.85 -0.39
C SER A 45 8.16 7.52 -0.42
N ALA A 46 8.39 8.41 -1.39
CA ALA A 46 9.60 9.24 -1.43
C ALA A 46 9.71 10.16 -0.20
N LYS A 47 8.60 10.81 0.19
CA LYS A 47 8.56 11.65 1.41
C LYS A 47 8.82 10.83 2.67
N PHE A 48 8.22 9.65 2.78
CA PHE A 48 8.46 8.73 3.89
C PHE A 48 9.94 8.35 3.98
N THR A 49 10.54 7.90 2.88
CA THR A 49 11.96 7.51 2.82
C THR A 49 12.84 8.67 3.25
N ARG A 50 12.61 9.87 2.70
CA ARG A 50 13.33 11.09 3.10
C ARG A 50 13.17 11.40 4.60
N SER A 51 11.96 11.26 5.15
CA SER A 51 11.72 11.47 6.58
C SER A 51 12.44 10.45 7.45
N ALA A 52 12.49 9.18 7.04
CA ALA A 52 13.23 8.14 7.74
C ALA A 52 14.75 8.42 7.69
N THR A 53 15.29 8.78 6.53
CA THR A 53 16.69 9.18 6.37
C THR A 53 17.04 10.33 7.31
N LEU A 54 16.25 11.42 7.29
CA LEU A 54 16.51 12.58 8.15
C LEU A 54 16.39 12.26 9.65
N ALA A 55 15.51 11.35 10.04
CA ALA A 55 15.40 10.94 11.44
C ALA A 55 16.66 10.21 11.90
N LEU A 56 17.13 9.25 11.09
CA LEU A 56 18.35 8.49 11.36
C LEU A 56 19.59 9.40 11.34
N GLN A 57 19.74 10.25 10.31
CA GLN A 57 20.85 11.19 10.19
C GLN A 57 20.97 12.10 11.41
N ARG A 58 19.86 12.65 11.92
CA ARG A 58 19.90 13.52 13.11
C ARG A 58 20.41 12.80 14.36
N CYS A 59 20.11 11.52 14.51
CA CYS A 59 20.64 10.73 15.60
C CYS A 59 22.14 10.46 15.42
N GLU A 60 22.57 10.15 14.20
CA GLU A 60 23.99 9.97 13.89
C GLU A 60 24.79 11.28 14.05
N ASP A 61 24.26 12.40 13.59
CA ASP A 61 24.83 13.74 13.83
C ASP A 61 24.98 14.00 15.33
N ALA A 62 23.96 13.68 16.13
CA ALA A 62 23.99 13.83 17.57
C ALA A 62 25.10 13.02 18.23
N LYS A 63 25.42 11.83 17.70
CA LYS A 63 26.57 11.03 18.15
C LYS A 63 27.89 11.73 17.81
N VAL A 64 28.01 12.24 16.58
CA VAL A 64 29.22 12.92 16.10
C VAL A 64 29.51 14.19 16.90
N ILE A 65 28.49 14.98 17.23
CA ILE A 65 28.66 16.21 18.02
C ILE A 65 28.62 15.99 19.54
N GLY A 66 28.49 14.74 19.99
CA GLY A 66 28.54 14.36 21.40
C GLY A 66 27.31 14.74 22.24
N THR A 67 26.15 14.98 21.60
CA THR A 67 24.90 15.27 22.33
C THR A 67 24.14 14.01 22.75
N VAL A 68 24.49 12.85 22.19
CA VAL A 68 24.06 11.53 22.68
C VAL A 68 25.28 10.59 22.80
N PRO A 69 25.19 9.49 23.60
CA PRO A 69 26.29 8.54 23.73
C PRO A 69 26.72 7.95 22.37
N PRO A 70 28.03 7.77 22.10
CA PRO A 70 28.50 7.16 20.84
C PRO A 70 27.98 5.75 20.58
N ALA A 71 27.66 5.01 21.64
CA ALA A 71 27.09 3.66 21.57
C ALA A 71 25.58 3.65 21.29
N THR A 72 24.94 4.81 21.09
CA THR A 72 23.50 4.89 20.76
C THR A 72 23.23 4.20 19.43
N ASP A 73 22.32 3.24 19.46
CA ASP A 73 21.77 2.62 18.26
C ASP A 73 20.61 3.46 17.74
N CYS A 74 20.86 4.22 16.68
CA CYS A 74 19.87 5.10 16.08
C CYS A 74 18.68 4.36 15.44
N SER A 75 18.79 3.05 15.21
CA SER A 75 17.67 2.25 14.69
C SER A 75 16.62 1.91 15.75
N THR A 76 17.02 1.91 17.03
CA THR A 76 16.16 1.59 18.18
C THR A 76 15.91 2.78 19.11
N ASP A 77 16.54 3.93 18.84
CA ASP A 77 16.27 5.18 19.54
C ASP A 77 14.78 5.56 19.48
N GLY A 78 14.18 5.82 20.65
CA GLY A 78 12.75 6.10 20.76
C GLY A 78 12.32 7.36 20.01
N GLY A 79 13.19 8.38 19.89
CA GLY A 79 12.92 9.58 19.11
C GLY A 79 12.85 9.30 17.61
N VAL A 80 13.82 8.53 17.11
CA VAL A 80 13.87 8.07 15.71
C VAL A 80 12.68 7.17 15.37
N VAL A 81 12.42 6.14 16.18
CA VAL A 81 11.29 5.21 15.99
C VAL A 81 9.96 5.97 15.94
N ASN A 82 9.75 6.92 16.85
CA ASN A 82 8.55 7.75 16.85
C ASN A 82 8.44 8.66 15.61
N ALA A 83 9.55 9.21 15.13
CA ALA A 83 9.57 10.03 13.92
C ALA A 83 9.23 9.22 12.67
N ILE A 84 9.80 8.02 12.53
CA ILE A 84 9.52 7.08 11.45
C ILE A 84 8.06 6.61 11.51
N GLY A 85 7.56 6.23 12.70
CA GLY A 85 6.16 5.81 12.87
C GLY A 85 5.16 6.91 12.47
N ARG A 86 5.43 8.18 12.80
CA ARG A 86 4.60 9.31 12.34
C ARG A 86 4.65 9.48 10.82
N ALA A 87 5.82 9.31 10.21
CA ALA A 87 5.96 9.38 8.76
C ALA A 87 5.20 8.23 8.06
N GLN A 88 5.27 7.02 8.61
CA GLN A 88 4.54 5.86 8.12
C GLN A 88 3.02 6.07 8.21
N ALA A 89 2.52 6.57 9.34
CA ALA A 89 1.10 6.90 9.49
C ALA A 89 0.65 7.96 8.46
N LYS A 90 1.52 8.93 8.16
CA LYS A 90 1.24 9.95 7.13
C LYS A 90 1.19 9.37 5.73
N LEU A 91 2.13 8.49 5.38
CA LEU A 91 2.13 7.73 4.12
C LEU A 91 0.82 6.96 3.98
N ALA A 92 0.49 6.12 4.97
CA ALA A 92 -0.71 5.30 4.96
C ALA A 92 -1.98 6.14 4.75
N ARG A 93 -2.14 7.19 5.56
CA ARG A 93 -3.32 8.05 5.48
C ARG A 93 -3.44 8.79 4.16
N LYS A 94 -2.33 9.27 3.57
CA LYS A 94 -2.36 10.00 2.30
C LYS A 94 -2.64 9.09 1.11
N VAL A 95 -2.16 7.85 1.15
CA VAL A 95 -2.47 6.82 0.16
C VAL A 95 -3.94 6.41 0.29
N ALA A 96 -4.43 6.12 1.49
CA ALA A 96 -5.82 5.71 1.67
C ALA A 96 -6.82 6.77 1.18
N ILE A 97 -6.55 8.06 1.39
CA ILE A 97 -7.32 9.20 0.83
C ILE A 97 -7.38 9.22 -0.71
N ARG A 98 -6.44 8.56 -1.40
CA ARG A 98 -6.33 8.59 -2.87
C ARG A 98 -6.58 7.25 -3.53
N CYS A 99 -6.47 6.17 -2.79
CA CYS A 99 -6.53 4.81 -3.31
C CYS A 99 -7.63 3.97 -2.66
N GLY A 100 -8.10 4.33 -1.46
CA GLY A 100 -9.15 3.60 -0.72
C GLY A 100 -10.54 4.14 -1.02
N GLY A 101 -10.84 4.42 -2.29
CA GLY A 101 -12.16 4.84 -2.72
C GLY A 101 -12.77 6.04 -1.97
N GLN A 102 -14.08 5.93 -1.74
CA GLN A 102 -14.93 6.94 -1.12
C GLN A 102 -14.82 6.95 0.40
N ASP A 103 -14.52 5.80 1.03
CA ASP A 103 -14.36 5.68 2.47
C ASP A 103 -12.94 6.07 2.96
N HIS A 104 -12.01 6.27 2.02
CA HIS A 104 -10.61 6.60 2.25
C HIS A 104 -9.88 5.56 3.10
N THR A 105 -10.27 4.30 2.98
CA THR A 105 -9.71 3.16 3.70
C THR A 105 -9.21 2.15 2.69
N CYS A 106 -7.98 1.66 2.87
CA CYS A 106 -7.48 0.60 2.01
C CYS A 106 -7.99 -0.77 2.50
N GLY A 107 -8.28 -1.66 1.55
CA GLY A 107 -8.72 -3.02 1.80
C GLY A 107 -10.23 -3.20 1.81
N THR A 108 -10.98 -2.22 1.32
CA THR A 108 -12.44 -2.26 1.16
C THR A 108 -12.82 -2.40 -0.32
N ASP A 109 -14.11 -2.61 -0.60
CA ASP A 109 -14.59 -2.89 -1.97
C ASP A 109 -14.47 -1.69 -2.94
N ASP A 110 -14.27 -0.48 -2.41
CA ASP A 110 -14.16 0.76 -3.17
C ASP A 110 -12.71 1.18 -3.48
N ASP A 111 -11.73 0.37 -3.07
CA ASP A 111 -10.33 0.55 -3.43
C ASP A 111 -10.12 0.69 -4.96
N GLU A 112 -9.11 1.47 -5.32
CA GLU A 112 -8.56 1.45 -6.67
C GLU A 112 -7.98 0.08 -7.00
N SER A 113 -8.26 -0.40 -8.20
CA SER A 113 -7.77 -1.70 -8.67
C SER A 113 -6.26 -1.73 -8.72
N LEU A 114 -5.63 -2.77 -8.17
CA LEU A 114 -4.18 -2.95 -8.28
C LEU A 114 -3.71 -2.96 -9.74
N VAL A 115 -4.52 -3.47 -10.67
CA VAL A 115 -4.17 -3.52 -12.10
C VAL A 115 -4.08 -2.10 -12.70
N SER A 116 -4.98 -1.19 -12.34
CA SER A 116 -5.03 0.15 -12.92
C SER A 116 -3.85 1.04 -12.49
N ILE A 117 -3.23 0.74 -11.34
CA ILE A 117 -2.10 1.46 -10.77
C ILE A 117 -0.75 0.73 -10.94
N GLY A 118 -0.70 -0.33 -11.75
CA GLY A 118 0.53 -1.06 -12.07
C GLY A 118 1.00 -2.10 -11.05
N TRP A 119 0.19 -2.42 -10.04
CA TRP A 119 0.49 -3.42 -9.00
C TRP A 119 -0.20 -4.79 -9.22
N GLY A 120 -1.04 -4.93 -10.23
CA GLY A 120 -1.89 -6.12 -10.43
C GLY A 120 -1.16 -7.44 -10.67
N ALA A 121 0.10 -7.41 -11.13
CA ALA A 121 0.93 -8.60 -11.31
C ALA A 121 1.88 -8.87 -10.12
N ILE A 122 1.90 -7.98 -9.12
CA ILE A 122 2.81 -8.01 -7.98
C ILE A 122 2.05 -8.57 -6.78
N GLY A 123 2.05 -9.90 -6.62
CA GLY A 123 1.37 -10.56 -5.49
C GLY A 123 2.17 -10.55 -4.17
N THR A 124 3.44 -10.14 -4.19
CA THR A 124 4.31 -10.09 -3.01
C THR A 124 5.25 -8.90 -3.15
N CYS A 125 5.48 -8.22 -2.03
CA CYS A 125 6.43 -7.11 -1.95
C CYS A 125 7.79 -7.54 -2.52
N PRO A 126 8.31 -6.87 -3.57
CA PRO A 126 9.61 -7.21 -4.16
C PRO A 126 10.77 -7.02 -3.18
N GLY A 127 10.54 -6.20 -2.16
CA GLY A 127 11.49 -5.88 -1.11
C GLY A 127 12.69 -5.06 -1.56
N LEU A 128 13.71 -5.02 -0.71
CA LEU A 128 15.00 -4.41 -0.97
C LEU A 128 16.08 -5.40 -0.58
N LYS A 129 17.17 -5.49 -1.35
CA LYS A 129 18.28 -6.41 -1.05
C LYS A 129 18.80 -6.13 0.37
N GLY A 130 18.87 -7.20 1.19
CA GLY A 130 19.32 -7.11 2.59
C GLY A 130 18.22 -6.69 3.59
N ALA A 131 16.99 -6.44 3.13
CA ALA A 131 15.84 -6.16 3.98
C ALA A 131 14.82 -7.31 3.94
N SER A 132 14.12 -7.53 5.05
CA SER A 132 13.08 -8.57 5.16
C SER A 132 11.70 -8.05 4.76
N CYS A 133 11.62 -7.34 3.63
CA CYS A 133 10.36 -6.83 3.09
C CYS A 133 9.78 -7.88 2.13
N GLY A 134 8.67 -8.52 2.51
CA GLY A 134 8.11 -9.65 1.75
C GLY A 134 6.64 -9.95 2.06
N ASN A 135 5.86 -8.94 2.48
CA ASN A 135 4.43 -9.12 2.72
C ASN A 135 3.68 -9.41 1.41
N ALA A 136 2.56 -10.14 1.50
CA ALA A 136 1.62 -10.29 0.40
C ALA A 136 1.01 -8.93 0.03
N ILE A 137 0.58 -8.78 -1.23
CA ILE A 137 -0.08 -7.58 -1.73
C ILE A 137 -1.45 -7.94 -2.30
N GLY A 138 -2.51 -7.48 -1.61
CA GLY A 138 -3.90 -7.62 -2.03
C GLY A 138 -4.66 -6.31 -2.15
N ASN A 139 -4.20 -5.23 -1.51
CA ASN A 139 -4.84 -3.91 -1.56
C ASN A 139 -3.82 -2.76 -1.42
N CYS A 140 -4.29 -1.51 -1.45
CA CYS A 140 -3.39 -0.34 -1.34
C CYS A 140 -2.66 -0.21 0.00
N GLY A 141 -3.19 -0.79 1.08
CA GLY A 141 -2.57 -0.82 2.41
C GLY A 141 -1.37 -1.77 2.46
N ASP A 142 -1.44 -2.88 1.73
CA ASP A 142 -0.31 -3.80 1.59
C ASP A 142 0.84 -3.18 0.79
N ILE A 143 0.51 -2.38 -0.24
CA ILE A 143 1.50 -1.58 -0.97
C ILE A 143 2.17 -0.59 -0.02
N VAL A 144 1.40 0.13 0.80
CA VAL A 144 1.95 1.05 1.81
C VAL A 144 2.90 0.32 2.76
N THR A 145 2.54 -0.88 3.22
CA THR A 145 3.38 -1.70 4.10
C THR A 145 4.69 -2.07 3.42
N CYS A 146 4.62 -2.48 2.15
CA CYS A 146 5.80 -2.78 1.34
C CYS A 146 6.70 -1.55 1.17
N LEU A 147 6.13 -0.40 0.76
CA LEU A 147 6.86 0.84 0.52
C LEU A 147 7.46 1.42 1.81
N ALA A 148 6.77 1.31 2.94
CA ALA A 148 7.30 1.71 4.24
C ALA A 148 8.50 0.85 4.65
N CYS A 149 8.41 -0.47 4.48
CA CYS A 149 9.52 -1.37 4.78
C CYS A 149 10.74 -1.06 3.88
N VAL A 150 10.52 -1.00 2.56
CA VAL A 150 11.58 -0.72 1.58
C VAL A 150 12.19 0.66 1.80
N GLY A 151 11.38 1.68 2.03
CA GLY A 151 11.84 3.05 2.27
C GLY A 151 12.66 3.18 3.56
N GLN A 152 12.26 2.50 4.63
CA GLN A 152 13.00 2.51 5.89
C GLN A 152 14.33 1.76 5.75
N ALA A 153 14.33 0.63 5.04
CA ALA A 153 15.57 -0.10 4.74
C ALA A 153 16.53 0.71 3.88
N ALA A 154 16.02 1.37 2.82
CA ALA A 154 16.82 2.25 1.98
C ALA A 154 17.41 3.43 2.77
N ALA A 155 16.62 4.05 3.64
CA ALA A 155 17.08 5.10 4.55
C ALA A 155 18.21 4.59 5.47
N GLY A 156 18.02 3.42 6.10
CA GLY A 156 19.04 2.80 6.94
C GLY A 156 20.34 2.51 6.20
N GLN A 157 20.26 1.90 5.02
CA GLN A 157 21.44 1.62 4.19
C GLN A 157 22.18 2.90 3.78
N THR A 158 21.44 3.96 3.41
CA THR A 158 22.02 5.25 3.03
C THR A 158 22.77 5.88 4.21
N VAL A 159 22.14 5.97 5.38
CA VAL A 159 22.78 6.56 6.57
C VAL A 159 23.96 5.71 7.05
N ALA A 160 23.86 4.38 6.99
CA ALA A 160 24.98 3.52 7.34
C ALA A 160 26.20 3.75 6.42
N LEU A 161 25.99 4.03 5.13
CA LEU A 161 27.08 4.39 4.21
C LEU A 161 27.69 5.76 4.55
N ASP A 162 26.85 6.76 4.86
CA ASP A 162 27.31 8.13 5.16
C ASP A 162 28.14 8.21 6.46
N TYR A 163 27.75 7.49 7.51
CA TYR A 163 28.40 7.56 8.84
C TYR A 163 29.32 6.37 9.12
N GLY A 164 29.30 5.32 8.29
CA GLY A 164 30.19 4.16 8.41
C GLY A 164 31.67 4.55 8.39
N SER A 165 32.04 5.59 7.63
CA SER A 165 33.40 6.14 7.60
C SER A 165 33.87 6.78 8.90
N LEU A 166 32.94 7.15 9.80
CA LEU A 166 33.24 7.78 11.09
C LEU A 166 33.48 6.77 12.21
N ASN A 167 33.25 5.48 11.92
CA ASN A 167 33.56 4.41 12.85
C ASN A 167 34.93 3.81 12.50
N SER A 168 36.02 4.39 13.02
CA SER A 168 37.39 3.95 12.77
C SER A 168 37.63 2.46 13.11
N ALA A 169 36.84 1.88 14.01
CA ALA A 169 36.91 0.46 14.35
C ALA A 169 36.57 -0.47 13.16
N GLN A 170 35.89 0.04 12.12
CA GLN A 170 35.58 -0.72 10.90
C GLN A 170 36.75 -0.75 9.90
N PHE A 171 37.77 0.10 10.10
CA PHE A 171 38.96 0.19 9.23
C PHE A 171 40.23 -0.37 9.89
N GLY A 172 40.12 -0.98 11.06
CA GLY A 172 41.24 -1.52 11.83
C GLY A 172 41.82 -0.49 12.82
N THR A 173 42.41 -0.98 13.91
CA THR A 173 42.86 -0.20 15.08
C THR A 173 44.05 0.74 14.84
N ASP A 174 44.44 0.95 13.58
CA ASP A 174 45.64 1.70 13.18
C ASP A 174 45.34 2.92 12.28
N SER A 175 44.11 3.46 12.33
CA SER A 175 43.74 4.71 11.63
C SER A 175 43.86 5.95 12.51
#